data_AF-A4S666-F1
#
_entry.id   AF-A4S666-F1
#
_cell.length_a   1.000
_cell.length_b   1.000
_cell.length_c   1.000
_cell.angle_alpha   90.00
_cell.angle_beta   90.00
_cell.angle_gamma   90.00
#
_symmetry.space_group_name_H-M   'P 1'
#
loop_
_entity.id
_entity.type
_entity.pdbx_description
1 polymer ?
#
loop_
_entity_poly.entity_id
_entity_poly.type
_entity_poly.pdbx_seq_one_letter_code
_entity_poly.pdbx_strand_id
1 'polypeptide(L)'
;LHDAARYGDVEAVEDFIAVGKDINARDSSSRTPIHYAIAFGKGDAGEEIFNLLLEAGADLTATDEKKNTPLHYACGYGKPFAVKALLEKGCDKTATNGTGKKPIELVKL
;
A
#
# COMPACT_ATOMS: atom_id res chain seq x y z
N LEU A 1 0.47 10.48 -8.54
CA LEU A 1 0.02 9.83 -7.29
C LEU A 1 1.06 8.85 -6.75
N HIS A 2 1.63 7.93 -7.54
CA HIS A 2 2.74 7.06 -7.09
C HIS A 2 3.94 7.85 -6.55
N ASP A 3 4.42 8.86 -7.29
CA ASP A 3 5.58 9.65 -6.84
C ASP A 3 5.27 10.46 -5.57
N ALA A 4 4.10 11.10 -5.50
CA ALA A 4 3.66 11.79 -4.30
C ALA A 4 3.65 10.85 -3.07
N ALA A 5 3.08 9.65 -3.23
CA ALA A 5 3.08 8.63 -2.19
C ALA A 5 4.48 8.10 -1.84
N ARG A 6 5.39 8.03 -2.82
CA ARG A 6 6.77 7.59 -2.64
C ARG A 6 7.57 8.59 -1.80
N TYR A 7 7.39 9.88 -2.07
CA TYR A 7 8.20 10.95 -1.52
C TYR A 7 7.58 11.64 -0.30
N GLY A 8 6.36 11.26 0.10
CA GLY A 8 5.71 11.82 1.28
C GLY A 8 5.03 13.18 1.02
N ASP A 9 4.63 13.45 -0.22
CA ASP A 9 3.94 14.68 -0.61
C ASP A 9 2.45 14.56 -0.32
N VAL A 10 2.07 14.88 0.92
CA VAL A 10 0.69 14.76 1.43
C VAL A 10 -0.26 15.67 0.66
N GLU A 11 0.12 16.94 0.46
CA GLU A 11 -0.69 17.94 -0.24
C GLU A 11 -1.02 17.49 -1.67
N ALA A 12 -0.03 16.99 -2.41
CA ALA A 12 -0.29 16.46 -3.75
C ALA A 12 -1.21 15.22 -3.75
N VAL A 13 -1.15 14.36 -2.72
CA VAL A 13 -2.05 13.21 -2.57
C VAL A 13 -3.48 13.69 -2.33
N GLU A 14 -3.68 14.65 -1.43
CA GLU A 14 -5.00 15.23 -1.14
C GLU A 14 -5.60 15.89 -2.39
N ASP A 15 -4.82 16.72 -3.09
CA ASP A 15 -5.24 17.35 -4.35
C ASP A 15 -5.64 16.30 -5.39
N PHE A 16 -4.85 15.24 -5.54
CA PHE A 16 -5.17 14.16 -6.47
C PHE A 16 -6.46 13.42 -6.13
N ILE A 17 -6.73 13.21 -4.85
CA ILE A 17 -8.00 12.63 -4.38
C ILE A 17 -9.15 13.62 -4.66
N ALA A 18 -8.98 14.90 -4.36
CA ALA A 18 -10.00 15.93 -4.52
C ALA A 18 -10.44 16.12 -5.99
N VAL A 19 -9.49 16.04 -6.93
CA VAL A 19 -9.80 16.12 -8.38
C VAL A 19 -10.25 14.78 -8.98
N GLY A 20 -10.43 13.74 -8.16
CA GLY A 20 -10.93 12.44 -8.61
C GLY A 20 -9.96 11.67 -9.50
N LYS A 21 -8.65 11.83 -9.31
CA LYS A 21 -7.68 10.94 -9.99
C LYS A 21 -7.92 9.51 -9.54
N ASP A 22 -7.62 8.57 -10.44
CA ASP A 22 -7.66 7.14 -10.13
C ASP A 22 -6.64 6.80 -9.03
N ILE A 23 -7.16 6.60 -7.82
CA ILE A 23 -6.41 6.20 -6.62
C ILE A 23 -5.83 4.79 -6.72
N ASN A 24 -6.34 3.97 -7.66
CA ASN A 24 -5.93 2.60 -7.92
C ASN A 24 -5.10 2.47 -9.21
N ALA A 25 -4.64 3.58 -9.78
CA ALA A 25 -3.83 3.58 -10.99
C ALA A 25 -2.62 2.65 -10.84
N ARG A 26 -2.37 1.81 -11.85
CA ARG A 26 -1.28 0.83 -11.84
C ARG A 26 -0.08 1.37 -12.61
N ASP A 27 1.10 1.23 -12.04
CA ASP A 27 2.35 1.48 -12.75
C ASP A 27 2.74 0.30 -13.65
N SER A 28 3.91 0.39 -14.31
CA SER A 28 4.43 -0.67 -15.18
C SER A 28 4.71 -1.99 -14.45
N SER A 29 4.86 -1.97 -13.12
CA SER A 29 5.05 -3.15 -12.27
C SER A 29 3.76 -3.55 -11.55
N SER A 30 2.61 -3.09 -12.07
CA SER A 30 1.28 -3.41 -11.52
C SER A 30 1.03 -2.92 -10.09
N ARG A 31 1.87 -2.00 -9.59
CA ARG A 31 1.74 -1.43 -8.24
C ARG A 31 0.78 -0.25 -8.27
N THR A 32 -0.03 -0.15 -7.23
CA THR A 32 -0.89 1.01 -6.95
C THR A 32 -0.19 1.98 -5.98
N PRO A 33 -0.66 3.23 -5.84
CA PRO A 33 -0.07 4.19 -4.91
C PRO A 33 0.05 3.71 -3.46
N ILE A 34 -0.89 2.89 -2.97
CA ILE A 34 -0.81 2.36 -1.59
C ILE A 34 0.40 1.43 -1.41
N HIS A 35 0.84 0.72 -2.46
CA HIS A 35 2.08 -0.06 -2.41
C HIS A 35 3.30 0.85 -2.19
N TYR A 36 3.31 2.04 -2.79
CA TYR A 36 4.39 3.01 -2.64
C TYR A 36 4.39 3.68 -1.26
N ALA A 37 3.21 4.06 -0.75
CA ALA A 37 3.07 4.60 0.60
C ALA A 37 3.64 3.62 1.65
N ILE A 38 3.32 2.33 1.51
CA ILE A 38 3.84 1.27 2.40
C ILE A 38 5.35 1.06 2.22
N ALA A 39 5.83 0.90 0.99
CA ALA A 39 7.24 0.53 0.75
C ALA A 39 8.24 1.68 1.00
N PHE A 40 7.84 2.91 0.67
CA PHE A 40 8.77 4.05 0.58
C PHE A 40 8.38 5.24 1.45
N GLY A 41 7.13 5.32 1.91
CA GLY A 41 6.68 6.36 2.83
C GLY A 41 7.53 6.39 4.10
N LYS A 42 7.98 7.60 4.48
CA LYS A 42 8.87 7.84 5.62
C LYS A 42 8.15 8.67 6.68
N GLY A 43 8.38 8.31 7.94
CA GLY A 43 7.83 9.01 9.10
C GLY A 43 6.31 9.16 9.03
N ASP A 44 5.82 10.22 9.66
CA ASP A 44 4.39 10.51 9.81
C ASP A 44 3.70 10.74 8.47
N ALA A 45 4.36 11.42 7.53
CA ALA A 45 3.82 11.67 6.18
C ALA A 45 3.52 10.37 5.41
N GLY A 46 4.35 9.34 5.58
CA GLY A 46 4.10 8.04 4.95
C GLY A 46 2.87 7.32 5.52
N GLU A 47 2.66 7.43 6.82
CA GLU A 47 1.48 6.87 7.51
C GLU A 47 0.21 7.65 7.15
N GLU A 48 0.30 8.98 7.11
CA GLU A 48 -0.79 9.87 6.70
C GLU A 48 -1.25 9.56 5.27
N ILE A 49 -0.32 9.47 4.30
CA ILE A 49 -0.67 9.12 2.92
C ILE A 49 -1.29 7.72 2.83
N PHE A 50 -0.79 6.75 3.60
CA PHE A 50 -1.41 5.43 3.65
C PHE A 50 -2.87 5.53 4.12
N ASN A 51 -3.14 6.31 5.17
CA ASN A 51 -4.49 6.50 5.70
C ASN A 51 -5.39 7.24 4.70
N LEU A 52 -4.91 8.30 4.05
CA LEU A 52 -5.64 9.02 3.00
C LEU A 52 -6.05 8.08 1.86
N LEU A 53 -5.12 7.26 1.36
CA LEU A 53 -5.41 6.30 0.30
C LEU A 53 -6.38 5.21 0.77
N LEU A 54 -6.26 4.75 2.02
CA LEU A 54 -7.15 3.77 2.62
C LEU A 54 -8.59 4.30 2.74
N GLU A 55 -8.75 5.54 3.20
CA GLU A 55 -10.04 6.21 3.35
C GLU A 55 -10.67 6.56 1.99
N ALA A 56 -9.85 6.88 0.99
CA ALA A 56 -10.27 7.10 -0.38
C ALA A 56 -10.66 5.81 -1.14
N GLY A 57 -10.63 4.64 -0.48
CA GLY A 57 -11.10 3.39 -1.05
C GLY A 57 -10.07 2.65 -1.91
N ALA A 58 -8.79 2.72 -1.55
CA ALA A 58 -7.74 1.93 -2.19
C ALA A 58 -8.10 0.44 -2.24
N ASP A 59 -7.86 -0.18 -3.40
CA ASP A 59 -8.04 -1.61 -3.60
C ASP A 59 -6.96 -2.38 -2.84
N LEU A 60 -7.37 -2.96 -1.71
CA LEU A 60 -6.50 -3.72 -0.83
C LEU A 60 -6.23 -5.15 -1.34
N THR A 61 -6.86 -5.55 -2.44
CA THR A 61 -6.65 -6.83 -3.12
C THR A 61 -5.71 -6.70 -4.32
N ALA A 62 -5.42 -5.48 -4.77
CA ALA A 62 -4.54 -5.21 -5.89
C ALA A 62 -3.17 -5.86 -5.67
N THR A 63 -2.65 -6.53 -6.69
CA THR A 63 -1.33 -7.16 -6.60
C THR A 63 -0.31 -6.55 -7.56
N ASP A 64 0.95 -6.48 -7.16
CA ASP A 64 2.06 -6.23 -8.10
C ASP A 64 2.30 -7.43 -9.05
N GLU A 65 3.30 -7.32 -9.93
CA GLU A 65 3.70 -8.40 -10.86
C GLU A 65 4.09 -9.71 -10.16
N LYS A 66 4.57 -9.64 -8.91
CA LYS A 66 4.94 -10.80 -8.09
C LYS A 66 3.76 -11.33 -7.28
N LYS A 67 2.55 -10.85 -7.56
CA LYS A 67 1.30 -11.17 -6.85
C LYS A 67 1.32 -10.78 -5.37
N ASN A 68 2.15 -9.81 -4.97
CA ASN A 68 2.13 -9.29 -3.61
C ASN A 68 0.99 -8.27 -3.48
N THR A 69 0.15 -8.45 -2.46
CA THR A 69 -0.88 -7.49 -2.04
C THR A 69 -0.27 -6.39 -1.15
N PRO A 70 -1.02 -5.32 -0.80
CA PRO A 70 -0.62 -4.35 0.22
C PRO A 70 -0.21 -5.01 1.55
N LEU A 71 -0.88 -6.09 1.96
CA LEU A 71 -0.54 -6.80 3.19
C LEU A 71 0.82 -7.52 3.09
N HIS A 72 1.16 -8.09 1.92
CA HIS A 72 2.50 -8.62 1.67
C HIS A 72 3.57 -7.52 1.76
N TYR A 73 3.29 -6.33 1.22
CA TYR A 73 4.18 -5.17 1.33
C TYR A 73 4.34 -4.74 2.80
N ALA A 74 3.26 -4.63 3.55
CA ALA A 74 3.29 -4.18 4.94
C ALA A 74 4.14 -5.12 5.81
N CYS A 75 4.00 -6.44 5.62
CA CYS A 75 4.87 -7.42 6.28
C CYS A 75 6.32 -7.35 5.78
N GLY A 76 6.54 -7.33 4.45
CA GLY A 76 7.85 -7.36 3.83
C GLY A 76 8.73 -6.13 4.08
N TYR A 77 8.10 -4.97 4.30
CA TYR A 77 8.75 -3.70 4.61
C TYR A 77 8.69 -3.33 6.10
N GLY A 78 8.17 -4.20 6.96
CA GLY A 78 8.13 -3.98 8.41
C GLY A 78 7.33 -2.74 8.79
N LYS A 79 6.06 -2.65 8.35
CA LYS A 79 5.16 -1.51 8.59
C LYS A 79 3.98 -1.92 9.50
N PRO A 80 4.15 -1.93 10.84
CA PRO A 80 3.14 -2.43 11.77
C PRO A 80 1.79 -1.69 11.69
N PHE A 81 1.82 -0.36 11.50
CA PHE A 81 0.59 0.44 11.35
C PHE A 81 -0.23 -0.05 10.15
N ALA A 82 0.41 -0.26 9.01
CA ALA A 82 -0.24 -0.76 7.81
C ALA A 82 -0.72 -2.20 7.97
N VAL A 83 0.07 -3.08 8.59
CA VAL A 83 -0.38 -4.46 8.91
C VAL A 83 -1.66 -4.42 9.73
N LYS A 84 -1.69 -3.64 10.81
CA LYS A 84 -2.86 -3.51 11.69
C LYS A 84 -4.08 -3.01 10.90
N ALA A 85 -3.96 -1.87 10.23
CA ALA A 85 -5.07 -1.26 9.48
C ALA A 85 -5.61 -2.18 8.37
N LEU A 86 -4.73 -2.84 7.61
CA LEU A 86 -5.14 -3.77 6.55
C LEU A 86 -5.88 -5.00 7.11
N LEU A 87 -5.45 -5.54 8.25
CA LEU A 87 -6.13 -6.65 8.92
C LEU A 87 -7.50 -6.22 9.49
N GLU A 88 -7.60 -5.02 10.06
CA GLU A 88 -8.87 -4.45 10.53
C GLU A 88 -9.87 -4.25 9.38
N LYS A 89 -9.39 -4.01 8.15
CA LYS A 89 -10.19 -3.95 6.93
C LYS A 89 -10.51 -5.32 6.33
N GLY A 90 -10.11 -6.42 6.98
CA GLY A 90 -10.44 -7.78 6.57
C GLY A 90 -9.60 -8.33 5.42
N CYS A 91 -8.40 -7.77 5.16
CA CYS A 91 -7.50 -8.32 4.16
C CYS A 91 -7.15 -9.79 4.45
N ASP A 92 -7.10 -10.62 3.40
CA ASP A 92 -6.75 -12.03 3.53
C ASP A 92 -5.28 -12.22 3.94
N LYS A 93 -5.07 -12.52 5.22
CA LYS A 93 -3.76 -12.83 5.81
C LYS A 93 -3.15 -14.16 5.33
N THR A 94 -3.91 -14.96 4.60
CA THR A 94 -3.51 -16.29 4.10
C THR A 94 -3.28 -16.33 2.59
N ALA A 95 -3.58 -15.24 1.87
CA ALA A 95 -3.31 -15.12 0.44
C ALA A 95 -1.84 -15.38 0.15
N THR A 96 -1.53 -16.11 -0.92
CA THR A 96 -0.15 -16.39 -1.32
C THR A 96 0.26 -15.55 -2.52
N ASN A 97 1.46 -14.98 -2.49
CA ASN A 97 2.05 -14.33 -3.65
C ASN A 97 2.54 -15.35 -4.70
N GLY A 98 3.19 -14.87 -5.76
CA GLY A 98 3.63 -15.69 -6.90
C GLY A 98 4.73 -16.70 -6.56
N THR A 99 5.30 -16.61 -5.36
CA THR A 99 6.28 -17.58 -4.82
C THR A 99 5.68 -18.52 -3.78
N GLY A 100 4.35 -18.49 -3.58
CA GLY A 100 3.64 -19.33 -2.62
C GLY A 100 3.73 -18.83 -1.17
N LYS A 101 4.31 -17.65 -0.92
CA LYS A 101 4.45 -17.09 0.43
C LYS A 101 3.24 -16.27 0.83
N LYS A 102 2.77 -16.46 2.05
CA LYS A 102 1.81 -15.62 2.76
C LYS A 102 2.47 -14.31 3.21
N PRO A 103 1.68 -13.26 3.53
CA PRO A 103 2.23 -12.00 4.02
C PRO A 103 3.17 -12.17 5.22
N ILE A 104 2.77 -12.97 6.22
CA ILE A 104 3.55 -13.18 7.45
C ILE A 104 4.92 -13.81 7.19
N GLU A 105 5.07 -14.58 6.10
CA GLU A 105 6.32 -15.24 5.72
C GLU A 105 7.32 -14.28 5.05
N LEU A 106 6.92 -13.01 4.86
CA LEU A 106 7.79 -11.93 4.38
C LEU A 106 8.29 -11.02 5.49
N VAL A 107 7.82 -11.18 6.74
CA VAL A 107 8.28 -10.38 7.88
C VAL A 107 9.78 -10.55 8.04
N LYS A 108 10.53 -9.45 7.93
CA LYS A 108 11.97 -9.43 8.19
C LYS A 108 12.20 -9.18 9.67
N LEU A 109 12.95 -10.08 10.31
CA LEU A 109 13.47 -9.93 11.67
C LEU A 109 14.64 -8.94 11.71
#